data_AF-A0A379AEC0-F1
#
_entry.id   AF-A0A379AEC0-F1
#
_cell.length_a   1.000
_cell.length_b   1.000
_cell.length_c   1.000
_cell.angle_alpha   90.00
_cell.angle_beta   90.00
_cell.angle_gamma   90.00
#
_symmetry.space_group_name_H-M   'P 1'
#
loop_
_entity.id
_entity.type
_entity.pdbx_description
1 polymer ?
#
loop_
_entity_poly.entity_id
_entity_poly.type
_entity_poly.pdbx_seq_one_letter_code
_entity_poly.pdbx_strand_id
1 'polypeptide(L)'
;MRCASNAASRAVYKDLPGGQVLGPTYDYSHRLLDFTLLANGETPAAPRDDRSVPDQCPHMFSMMSDEGLAAAEMDDGSEPVDITREPMSFPASRAARLQQLVRGDEGFLLALGYSTQRGYGRTHPFAGEIRTGTLSVSICPEEAGFLSWRSVSCY
;
A
#
# COMPACT_ATOMS: atom_id res chain seq x y z
N MET A 1 -4.07 -9.94 -5.61
CA MET A 1 -3.84 -9.70 -4.16
C MET A 1 -4.87 -10.46 -3.36
N ARG A 2 -4.48 -11.23 -2.33
CA ARG A 2 -5.44 -11.67 -1.30
C ARG A 2 -5.49 -10.57 -0.24
N CYS A 3 -6.60 -9.84 -0.19
CA CYS A 3 -6.74 -8.67 0.68
C CYS A 3 -6.87 -9.11 2.15
N ALA A 4 -6.04 -8.56 3.03
CA ALA A 4 -6.18 -8.66 4.48
C ALA A 4 -6.84 -7.41 5.07
N SER A 5 -6.63 -6.24 4.43
CA SER A 5 -7.34 -4.99 4.68
C SER A 5 -7.57 -4.24 3.37
N ASN A 6 -8.63 -3.43 3.34
CA ASN A 6 -8.92 -2.47 2.29
C ASN A 6 -9.53 -1.22 2.97
N ALA A 7 -8.68 -0.24 3.26
CA ALA A 7 -9.08 1.01 3.86
C ALA A 7 -8.96 2.12 2.81
N ALA A 8 -10.09 2.55 2.27
CA ALA A 8 -10.17 3.88 1.68
C ALA A 8 -10.58 4.87 2.77
N SER A 9 -10.10 6.11 2.66
CA SER A 9 -10.65 7.13 3.54
C SER A 9 -12.14 7.28 3.25
N ARG A 10 -12.95 7.28 4.31
CA ARG A 10 -14.38 7.61 4.23
C ARG A 10 -14.65 9.02 3.68
N ALA A 11 -13.59 9.81 3.50
CA ALA A 11 -13.57 11.15 2.96
C ALA A 11 -13.75 11.19 1.42
N VAL A 12 -13.43 10.12 0.68
CA VAL A 12 -13.67 10.07 -0.79
C VAL A 12 -14.97 9.34 -1.09
N TYR A 13 -15.16 8.14 -0.54
CA TYR A 13 -16.41 7.40 -0.62
C TYR A 13 -16.80 6.86 0.75
N LYS A 14 -18.10 6.91 1.07
CA LYS A 14 -18.62 6.37 2.32
C LYS A 14 -18.49 4.84 2.39
N ASP A 15 -18.77 4.18 1.27
CA ASP A 15 -18.74 2.73 1.09
C ASP A 15 -18.16 2.42 -0.30
N LEU A 16 -17.35 1.37 -0.41
CA LEU A 16 -16.77 0.89 -1.68
C LEU A 16 -17.25 -0.54 -1.97
N PRO A 17 -17.28 -0.98 -3.25
CA PRO A 17 -17.40 -2.39 -3.56
C PRO A 17 -16.27 -3.19 -2.88
N GLY A 18 -16.61 -4.26 -2.17
CA GLY A 18 -15.68 -4.98 -1.29
C GLY A 18 -15.58 -4.42 0.14
N GLY A 19 -16.31 -3.35 0.45
CA GLY A 19 -16.41 -2.75 1.78
C GLY A 19 -15.14 -2.04 2.24
N GLN A 20 -15.25 -1.36 3.39
CA GLN A 20 -14.09 -0.81 4.11
C GLN A 20 -13.68 -1.80 5.19
N VAL A 21 -12.54 -2.47 4.98
CA VAL A 21 -11.98 -3.48 5.89
C VAL A 21 -10.73 -2.89 6.53
N LEU A 22 -10.81 -2.55 7.82
CA LEU A 22 -9.67 -1.99 8.55
C LEU A 22 -8.52 -3.00 8.68
N GLY A 23 -8.84 -4.28 8.84
CA GLY A 23 -7.86 -5.32 9.18
C GLY A 23 -7.17 -5.06 10.52
N PRO A 24 -6.02 -5.69 10.78
CA PRO A 24 -5.22 -5.43 11.97
C PRO A 24 -4.64 -4.00 11.92
N THR A 25 -5.13 -3.10 12.77
CA THR A 25 -4.66 -1.71 12.85
C THR A 25 -4.67 -1.20 14.29
N TYR A 26 -3.78 -0.24 14.59
CA TYR A 26 -3.81 0.56 15.82
C TYR A 26 -4.70 1.79 15.67
N ASP A 27 -5.28 2.03 14.51
CA ASP A 27 -6.25 3.10 14.31
C ASP A 27 -7.42 2.93 15.26
N TYR A 28 -7.91 4.04 15.81
CA TYR A 28 -9.01 4.10 16.78
C TYR A 28 -8.70 3.49 18.18
N SER A 29 -7.49 2.98 18.40
CA SER A 29 -7.04 2.60 19.74
C SER A 29 -6.79 3.83 20.63
N HIS A 30 -7.07 3.71 21.93
CA HIS A 30 -6.63 4.71 22.90
C HIS A 30 -5.13 4.54 23.17
N ARG A 31 -4.36 5.62 23.06
CA ARG A 31 -2.90 5.61 23.26
C ARG A 31 -2.54 5.68 24.75
N LEU A 32 -2.91 4.63 25.49
CA LEU A 32 -2.56 4.44 26.89
C LEU A 32 -1.46 3.38 27.00
N LEU A 33 -0.55 3.55 27.95
CA LEU A 33 0.45 2.50 28.24
C LEU A 33 -0.26 1.29 28.84
N ASP A 34 -0.10 0.15 28.17
CA ASP A 34 -0.58 -1.14 28.67
C ASP A 34 0.49 -1.78 29.55
N PHE A 35 0.37 -1.60 30.87
CA PHE A 35 1.30 -2.17 31.85
C PHE A 35 1.16 -3.70 31.97
N THR A 36 0.11 -4.32 31.43
CA THR A 36 -0.05 -5.79 31.50
C THR A 36 0.99 -6.52 30.66
N LEU A 37 1.51 -5.87 29.61
CA LEU A 37 2.59 -6.37 28.75
C LEU A 37 3.93 -6.59 29.47
N LEU A 38 4.11 -6.02 30.67
CA LEU A 38 5.32 -6.25 31.49
C LEU A 38 5.34 -7.61 32.19
N ALA A 39 4.17 -8.25 32.39
CA ALA A 39 4.03 -9.40 33.29
C ALA A 39 3.40 -10.63 32.61
N ASN A 40 2.37 -10.42 31.78
CA ASN A 40 1.59 -11.51 31.21
C ASN A 40 1.89 -11.58 29.71
N GLY A 41 2.78 -12.48 29.30
CA GLY A 41 3.14 -12.73 27.89
C GLY A 41 2.05 -13.43 27.07
N GLU A 42 0.80 -13.39 27.51
CA GLU A 42 -0.33 -14.02 26.83
C GLU A 42 -0.87 -13.06 25.77
N THR A 43 -0.82 -13.48 24.51
CA THR A 43 -1.46 -12.73 23.43
C THR A 43 -2.97 -13.00 23.50
N PRO A 44 -3.83 -11.99 23.72
CA PRO A 44 -5.26 -12.20 23.75
C PRO A 44 -5.73 -12.76 22.41
N ALA A 45 -6.69 -13.68 22.45
CA ALA A 45 -7.29 -14.22 21.25
C ALA A 45 -7.91 -13.07 20.44
N ALA A 46 -7.52 -12.95 19.17
CA ALA A 46 -8.10 -11.95 18.28
C ALA A 46 -9.62 -12.17 18.20
N PRO A 47 -10.43 -11.09 18.30
CA PRO A 47 -11.86 -11.18 18.07
C PRO A 47 -12.12 -11.85 16.72
N ARG A 48 -12.96 -12.88 16.71
CA ARG A 48 -13.38 -13.55 15.48
C ARG A 48 -14.63 -12.87 14.95
N ASP A 49 -14.59 -12.54 13.68
CA ASP A 49 -15.77 -12.16 12.91
C ASP A 49 -16.05 -13.31 11.94
N ASP A 50 -17.29 -13.80 11.93
CA ASP A 50 -17.70 -14.90 11.05
C ASP A 50 -17.88 -14.42 9.60
N ARG A 51 -17.82 -13.11 9.35
CA ARG A 51 -17.87 -12.53 8.01
C ARG A 51 -16.54 -12.76 7.29
N SER A 52 -16.60 -13.48 6.18
CA SER A 52 -15.48 -13.62 5.26
C SER A 52 -15.08 -12.27 4.69
N VAL A 53 -13.78 -11.99 4.63
CA VAL A 53 -13.26 -10.85 3.86
C VAL A 53 -13.70 -11.01 2.41
N PRO A 54 -14.23 -9.97 1.75
CA PRO A 54 -14.68 -10.07 0.38
C PRO A 54 -13.57 -10.51 -0.56
N ASP A 55 -13.87 -11.50 -1.42
CA ASP A 55 -12.93 -12.00 -2.44
C ASP A 55 -12.65 -10.95 -3.53
N GLN A 56 -13.58 -10.01 -3.72
CA GLN A 56 -13.46 -8.93 -4.69
C GLN A 56 -13.39 -7.58 -3.99
N CYS A 57 -12.22 -6.95 -4.12
CA CYS A 57 -11.96 -5.57 -3.72
C CYS A 57 -11.38 -4.84 -4.95
N PRO A 58 -12.23 -4.30 -5.86
CA PRO A 58 -11.74 -3.54 -7.00
C PRO A 58 -11.00 -2.27 -6.53
N HIS A 59 -10.07 -1.79 -7.34
CA HIS A 59 -9.31 -0.58 -7.03
C HIS A 59 -10.21 0.65 -7.12
N MET A 60 -10.08 1.56 -6.14
CA MET A 60 -10.86 2.79 -6.10
C MET A 60 -10.57 3.67 -7.33
N PHE A 61 -9.30 3.77 -7.71
CA PHE A 61 -8.90 4.54 -8.90
C PHE A 61 -9.42 3.94 -10.20
N SER A 62 -9.68 2.63 -10.30
CA SER A 62 -10.32 2.05 -11.49
C SER A 62 -11.73 2.61 -11.68
N MET A 63 -12.51 2.72 -10.59
CA MET A 63 -13.85 3.33 -10.65
C MET A 63 -13.79 4.81 -11.02
N MET A 64 -12.87 5.57 -10.42
CA MET A 64 -12.69 6.98 -10.77
C MET A 64 -12.29 7.16 -12.25
N SER A 65 -11.46 6.27 -12.79
CA SER A 65 -11.08 6.31 -14.20
C SER A 65 -12.22 5.93 -15.14
N ASP A 66 -13.03 4.94 -14.78
CA ASP A 66 -14.22 4.56 -15.56
C ASP A 66 -15.26 5.71 -15.61
N GLU A 67 -15.34 6.51 -14.55
CA GLU A 67 -16.19 7.71 -14.48
C GLU A 67 -15.55 8.96 -15.11
N GLY A 68 -14.30 8.88 -15.60
CA GLY A 68 -13.57 10.02 -16.17
C GLY A 68 -13.11 11.06 -15.15
N LEU A 69 -13.10 10.72 -13.86
CA LEU A 69 -12.67 11.59 -12.76
C LEU A 69 -11.16 11.51 -12.49
N ALA A 70 -10.49 10.45 -12.96
CA ALA A 70 -9.04 10.28 -12.85
C ALA A 70 -8.46 9.66 -14.14
N ALA A 71 -7.24 10.06 -14.52
CA ALA A 71 -6.53 9.40 -15.60
C ALA A 71 -6.06 8.01 -15.17
N ALA A 72 -6.26 7.01 -16.03
CA ALA A 72 -5.70 5.68 -15.82
C ALA A 72 -4.18 5.71 -16.04
N GLU A 73 -3.43 5.06 -15.15
CA GLU A 73 -2.01 4.82 -15.33
C GLU A 73 -1.82 3.72 -16.39
N MET A 74 -1.08 4.03 -17.45
CA MET A 74 -0.82 3.14 -18.57
C MET A 74 0.64 2.69 -18.57
N ASP A 75 0.86 1.41 -18.85
CA ASP A 75 2.20 0.88 -19.10
C ASP A 75 2.63 1.28 -20.53
N ASP A 76 3.74 2.01 -20.62
CA ASP A 76 4.35 2.43 -21.88
C ASP A 76 5.47 1.47 -22.34
N GLY A 77 5.74 0.40 -21.57
CA GLY A 77 6.79 -0.58 -21.87
C GLY A 77 8.20 -0.05 -21.65
N SER A 78 8.37 1.11 -21.02
CA SER A 78 9.70 1.64 -20.70
C SER A 78 10.39 0.81 -19.61
N GLU A 79 11.66 0.48 -19.84
CA GLU A 79 12.45 -0.27 -18.86
C GLU A 79 12.75 0.61 -17.62
N PRO A 80 12.43 0.15 -16.40
CA PRO A 80 12.69 0.92 -15.18
C PRO A 80 14.19 1.00 -14.88
N VAL A 81 14.68 2.21 -14.59
CA VAL A 81 16.05 2.45 -14.13
C VAL A 81 16.27 1.78 -12.77
N ASP A 82 17.42 1.11 -12.59
CA ASP A 82 17.82 0.49 -11.33
C ASP A 82 18.92 1.29 -10.61
N ILE A 83 18.50 2.05 -9.60
CA ILE A 83 19.39 2.91 -8.79
C ILE A 83 20.38 2.12 -7.92
N THR A 84 20.22 0.80 -7.81
CA THR A 84 21.17 -0.06 -7.08
C THR A 84 22.37 -0.44 -7.93
N ARG A 85 22.25 -0.30 -9.25
CA ARG A 85 23.30 -0.60 -10.24
C ARG A 85 23.92 0.68 -10.80
N GLU A 86 23.09 1.69 -11.04
CA GLU A 86 23.53 2.96 -11.62
C GLU A 86 23.30 4.11 -10.65
N PRO A 87 24.30 4.99 -10.46
CA PRO A 87 24.13 6.14 -9.59
C PRO A 87 23.07 7.09 -10.16
N MET A 88 22.35 7.76 -9.26
CA MET A 88 21.29 8.66 -9.68
C MET A 88 21.80 9.92 -10.38
N SER A 89 21.17 10.25 -11.52
CA SER A 89 21.26 11.57 -12.16
C SER A 89 19.93 12.32 -12.10
N PHE A 90 19.98 13.64 -11.95
CA PHE A 90 18.80 14.50 -11.97
C PHE A 90 18.72 15.30 -13.29
N PRO A 91 17.51 15.49 -13.86
CA PRO A 91 16.22 15.00 -13.39
C PRO A 91 16.08 13.46 -13.55
N ALA A 92 15.51 12.81 -12.54
CA ALA A 92 15.33 11.35 -12.52
C ALA A 92 13.94 10.97 -13.06
N SER A 93 13.79 9.77 -13.65
CA SER A 93 12.50 9.23 -14.10
C SER A 93 11.55 8.95 -12.92
N ARG A 94 10.24 8.78 -13.20
CA ARG A 94 9.27 8.44 -12.14
C ARG A 94 9.62 7.10 -11.47
N ALA A 95 10.01 6.09 -12.25
CA ALA A 95 10.44 4.79 -11.73
C ALA A 95 11.62 4.93 -10.74
N ALA A 96 12.66 5.69 -11.11
CA ALA A 96 13.81 5.92 -10.25
C ALA A 96 13.46 6.70 -8.97
N ARG A 97 12.51 7.65 -9.02
CA ARG A 97 12.02 8.36 -7.83
C ARG A 97 11.23 7.43 -6.90
N LEU A 98 10.35 6.58 -7.44
CA LEU A 98 9.59 5.62 -6.63
C LEU A 98 10.50 4.56 -5.98
N GLN A 99 11.51 4.06 -6.72
CA GLN A 99 12.50 3.12 -6.19
C GLN A 99 13.31 3.73 -5.03
N GLN A 100 13.61 5.03 -5.06
CA GLN A 100 14.22 5.70 -3.90
C GLN A 100 13.26 5.88 -2.74
N LEU A 101 12.02 6.31 -3.00
CA LEU A 101 11.05 6.63 -1.95
C LEU A 101 10.77 5.40 -1.08
N VAL A 102 10.68 4.21 -1.67
CA VAL A 102 10.48 2.97 -0.91
C VAL A 102 11.70 2.57 -0.04
N ARG A 103 12.87 3.13 -0.32
CA ARG A 103 14.13 2.91 0.42
C ARG A 103 14.49 4.07 1.36
N GLY A 104 13.71 5.15 1.34
CA GLY A 104 13.99 6.37 2.07
C GLY A 104 13.72 6.25 3.56
N ASP A 105 14.29 7.16 4.35
CA ASP A 105 13.98 7.27 5.77
C ASP A 105 12.53 7.72 5.98
N GLU A 106 11.80 6.96 6.79
CA GLU A 106 10.38 7.20 7.06
C GLU A 106 10.17 8.58 7.72
N GLY A 107 10.96 8.92 8.75
CA GLY A 107 10.81 10.17 9.48
C GLY A 107 11.04 11.40 8.60
N PHE A 108 12.05 11.35 7.74
CA PHE A 108 12.36 12.40 6.77
C PHE A 108 11.25 12.56 5.73
N LEU A 109 10.77 11.46 5.13
CA LEU A 109 9.71 11.51 4.12
C LEU A 109 8.37 11.94 4.73
N LEU A 110 8.08 11.54 5.96
CA LEU A 110 6.91 12.00 6.71
C LEU A 110 6.97 13.51 6.97
N ALA A 111 8.13 14.04 7.39
CA ALA A 111 8.30 15.47 7.60
C ALA A 111 8.13 16.27 6.30
N LEU A 112 8.68 15.79 5.18
CA LEU A 112 8.45 16.36 3.85
C LEU A 112 6.96 16.34 3.48
N GLY A 113 6.31 15.18 3.58
CA GLY A 113 4.89 15.03 3.31
C GLY A 113 4.02 15.97 4.17
N TYR A 114 4.32 16.06 5.46
CA TYR A 114 3.64 16.95 6.40
C TYR A 114 3.83 18.43 6.01
N SER A 115 5.01 18.84 5.55
CA SER A 115 5.23 20.23 5.11
C SER A 115 4.33 20.63 3.94
N THR A 116 4.06 19.71 3.00
CA THR A 116 3.14 19.95 1.87
C THR A 116 1.70 20.19 2.32
N GLN A 117 1.26 19.46 3.35
CA GLN A 117 -0.05 19.65 3.99
C GLN A 117 -0.12 21.01 4.71
N ARG A 118 1.01 21.52 5.19
CA ARG A 118 1.12 22.82 5.86
C ARG A 118 1.35 24.01 4.92
N GLY A 119 1.40 23.78 3.61
CA GLY A 119 1.42 24.87 2.62
C GLY A 119 2.62 24.91 1.69
N TYR A 120 3.68 24.14 1.99
CA TYR A 120 4.90 24.13 1.18
C TYR A 120 4.76 23.17 0.00
N GLY A 121 4.31 23.67 -1.15
CA GLY A 121 4.07 22.83 -2.34
C GLY A 121 2.74 22.05 -2.24
N ARG A 122 1.64 22.76 -1.98
CA ARG A 122 0.29 22.18 -1.80
C ARG A 122 -0.16 21.34 -2.99
N THR A 123 -0.65 20.14 -2.70
CA THR A 123 -1.19 19.18 -3.69
C THR A 123 -2.62 18.74 -3.42
N HIS A 124 -3.25 19.21 -2.34
CA HIS A 124 -4.61 18.82 -1.91
C HIS A 124 -4.81 17.30 -1.79
N PRO A 125 -4.02 16.62 -0.94
CA PRO A 125 -4.02 15.15 -0.89
C PRO A 125 -5.28 14.58 -0.23
N PHE A 126 -5.78 13.48 -0.79
CA PHE A 126 -6.75 12.59 -0.17
C PHE A 126 -6.19 11.17 -0.16
N ALA A 127 -6.44 10.41 0.91
CA ALA A 127 -6.11 8.99 0.93
C ALA A 127 -7.15 8.22 0.13
N GLY A 128 -6.82 7.97 -1.15
CA GLY A 128 -7.72 7.30 -2.08
C GLY A 128 -8.01 5.85 -1.68
N GLU A 129 -6.96 5.04 -1.54
CA GLU A 129 -7.06 3.63 -1.17
C GLU A 129 -5.74 3.21 -0.49
N ILE A 130 -5.84 2.44 0.61
CA ILE A 130 -4.72 1.76 1.27
C ILE A 130 -5.13 0.31 1.46
N ARG A 131 -4.30 -0.61 0.97
CA ARG A 131 -4.57 -2.05 1.05
C ARG A 131 -3.37 -2.77 1.61
N THR A 132 -3.64 -3.75 2.47
CA THR A 132 -2.63 -4.68 2.97
C THR A 132 -3.08 -6.10 2.68
N GLY A 133 -2.14 -6.97 2.34
CA GLY A 133 -2.44 -8.34 1.96
C GLY A 133 -1.26 -9.00 1.26
N THR A 134 -1.49 -10.21 0.76
CA THR A 134 -0.44 -11.00 0.11
C THR A 134 -0.53 -10.95 -1.41
N LEU A 135 0.63 -10.97 -2.05
CA LEU A 135 0.79 -11.00 -3.50
C LEU A 135 1.62 -12.22 -3.90
N SER A 136 1.25 -12.86 -5.00
CA SER A 136 2.03 -13.94 -5.60
C SER A 136 3.14 -13.34 -6.45
N VAL A 137 4.36 -13.85 -6.29
CA VAL A 137 5.51 -13.47 -7.11
C VAL A 137 5.80 -14.61 -8.08
N SER A 138 6.06 -14.30 -9.34
CA SER A 138 6.43 -15.27 -10.35
C SER A 138 7.68 -14.81 -11.08
N ILE A 139 8.56 -15.75 -11.42
CA ILE A 139 9.74 -15.52 -12.23
C ILE A 139 9.71 -16.48 -13.43
N CYS A 140 10.42 -16.12 -14.50
CA CYS A 140 10.64 -16.98 -15.64
C CYS A 140 12.13 -17.34 -15.69
N PRO A 141 12.56 -18.44 -15.03
CA PRO A 141 13.95 -18.89 -15.10
C PRO A 141 14.31 -19.34 -16.51
N GLU A 142 15.53 -19.05 -16.95
CA GLU A 142 16.02 -19.43 -18.27
C GLU A 142 16.00 -20.95 -18.47
N GLU A 143 16.19 -21.72 -17.40
CA GLU A 143 16.24 -23.20 -17.43
C GLU A 143 14.87 -23.85 -17.65
N ALA A 144 13.78 -23.15 -17.34
CA ALA A 144 12.42 -23.71 -17.41
C ALA A 144 11.75 -23.43 -18.76
N GLY A 145 12.04 -22.30 -19.42
CA GLY A 145 11.39 -21.90 -20.67
C GLY A 145 9.88 -21.58 -20.55
N PHE A 146 9.33 -21.53 -19.33
CA PHE A 146 7.95 -21.14 -19.03
C PHE A 146 7.81 -20.50 -17.63
N LEU A 147 6.73 -19.75 -17.39
CA LEU A 147 6.42 -19.12 -16.11
C LEU A 147 6.25 -20.17 -15.00
N SER A 148 7.09 -20.10 -13.97
CA SER A 148 7.01 -20.96 -12.78
C SER A 148 6.46 -20.17 -11.60
N TRP A 149 5.31 -20.59 -11.06
CA TRP A 149 4.74 -20.02 -9.85
C TRP A 149 5.55 -20.47 -8.61
N ARG A 150 6.11 -19.50 -7.87
CA ARG A 150 6.60 -19.74 -6.50
C ARG A 150 5.94 -18.75 -5.57
N SER A 151 5.03 -19.22 -4.71
CA SER A 151 4.46 -18.36 -3.67
C SER A 151 5.55 -17.93 -2.70
N VAL A 152 6.00 -16.69 -2.80
CA VAL A 152 6.81 -16.04 -1.77
C VAL A 152 5.83 -15.32 -0.84
N SER A 153 5.73 -15.77 0.41
CA SER A 153 4.97 -15.07 1.44
C SER A 153 5.92 -14.09 2.11
N CYS A 154 5.77 -12.79 1.84
CA CYS A 154 6.44 -11.76 2.64
C CYS A 154 5.67 -11.59 3.96
N TYR A 155 6.39 -11.65 5.08
CA TYR A 155 5.88 -11.38 6.43
C TYR A 155 6.05 -9.90 6.78
#